data_AF-A0A950T0P8-F1
#
_entry.id   AF-A0A950T0P8-F1
#
_cell.length_a   1.000
_cell.length_b   1.000
_cell.length_c   1.000
_cell.angle_alpha   90.00
_cell.angle_beta   90.00
_cell.angle_gamma   90.00
#
_symmetry.space_group_name_H-M   'P 1'
#
loop_
_entity.id
_entity.type
_entity.pdbx_description
1 polymer ?
#
loop_
_entity_poly.entity_id
_entity_poly.type
_entity_poly.pdbx_seq_one_letter_code
_entity_poly.pdbx_strand_id
1 'polypeptide(L)'
;MGDEERQLTIFEQAVLTNHISEKTFGITTKDHKDLKGLKNEDMREHYTTIEHALINLSEVAAHEFTVQRDSRSFERIQQDAIDGGKVGGRARANLESQGLKVVSEQNYLDTTKKCIKGKQQDKGLFGDDVK
;
A
#
# COMPACT_ATOMS: atom_id res chain seq x y z
N MET A 1 -10.38 -12.68 35.07
CA MET A 1 -10.19 -13.36 33.78
C MET A 1 -9.44 -12.38 32.91
N GLY A 2 -8.18 -12.68 32.58
CA GLY A 2 -7.44 -11.84 31.65
C GLY A 2 -8.03 -12.08 30.27
N ASP A 3 -8.52 -11.02 29.63
CA ASP A 3 -8.88 -11.07 28.21
C ASP A 3 -7.57 -11.36 27.45
N GLU A 4 -7.38 -12.61 27.05
CA GLU A 4 -6.22 -13.02 26.25
C GLU A 4 -6.37 -12.35 24.88
N GLU A 5 -5.52 -11.35 24.59
CA GLU A 5 -5.49 -10.68 23.29
C GLU A 5 -5.22 -11.72 22.21
N ARG A 6 -6.28 -12.13 21.52
CA ARG A 6 -6.17 -13.07 20.40
C ARG A 6 -5.36 -12.41 19.29
N GLN A 7 -4.17 -12.94 19.06
CA GLN A 7 -3.38 -12.59 17.89
C GLN A 7 -4.05 -13.11 16.61
N LEU A 8 -4.05 -12.28 15.57
CA LEU A 8 -4.53 -12.66 14.25
C LEU A 8 -3.66 -13.77 13.67
N THR A 9 -4.29 -14.79 13.12
CA THR A 9 -3.60 -15.85 12.38
C THR A 9 -2.96 -15.29 11.10
N ILE A 10 -1.96 -15.99 10.57
CA ILE A 10 -1.32 -15.62 9.29
C ILE A 10 -2.34 -15.51 8.16
N PHE A 11 -3.37 -16.37 8.16
CA PHE A 11 -4.46 -16.31 7.18
C PHE A 11 -5.33 -15.05 7.34
N GLU A 12 -5.73 -14.72 8.57
CA GLU A 12 -6.48 -13.50 8.86
C GLU A 12 -5.69 -12.24 8.45
N GLN A 13 -4.39 -12.19 8.76
CA GLN A 13 -3.51 -11.09 8.34
C GLN A 13 -3.42 -10.94 6.81
N ALA A 14 -3.33 -12.06 6.08
CA ALA A 14 -3.31 -12.05 4.62
C ALA A 14 -4.64 -11.52 4.04
N VAL A 15 -5.78 -11.93 4.61
CA VAL A 15 -7.11 -11.43 4.20
C VAL A 15 -7.24 -9.93 4.45
N LEU A 16 -6.83 -9.45 5.62
CA LEU A 16 -6.87 -8.02 5.94
C LEU A 16 -5.97 -7.20 5.01
N THR A 17 -4.76 -7.70 4.73
CA THR A 17 -3.81 -7.06 3.80
C THR A 17 -4.39 -6.98 2.39
N ASN A 18 -5.05 -8.04 1.92
CA ASN A 18 -5.72 -8.04 0.61
C ASN A 18 -6.82 -6.99 0.55
N HIS A 19 -7.67 -6.89 1.59
CA HIS A 19 -8.70 -5.85 1.64
C HIS A 19 -8.11 -4.43 1.64
N ILE A 20 -7.05 -4.18 2.40
CA ILE A 20 -6.36 -2.88 2.40
C ILE A 20 -5.84 -2.56 1.01
N SER A 21 -5.14 -3.50 0.36
CA SER A 21 -4.59 -3.32 -0.99
C SER A 21 -5.70 -3.05 -2.01
N GLU A 22 -6.75 -3.87 -2.02
CA GLU A 22 -7.89 -3.73 -2.93
C GLU A 22 -8.60 -2.38 -2.79
N LYS A 23 -8.84 -1.94 -1.55
CA LYS A 23 -9.50 -0.65 -1.30
C LYS A 23 -8.59 0.55 -1.60
N THR A 24 -7.27 0.37 -1.46
CA THR A 24 -6.28 1.40 -1.82
C THR A 24 -6.19 1.58 -3.34
N PHE A 25 -5.96 0.49 -4.08
CA PHE A 25 -5.65 0.55 -5.51
C PHE A 25 -6.87 0.40 -6.42
N GLY A 26 -8.01 -0.06 -5.88
CA GLY A 26 -9.24 -0.25 -6.64
C GLY A 26 -9.23 -1.46 -7.59
N ILE A 27 -8.22 -2.32 -7.49
CA ILE A 27 -8.05 -3.54 -8.26
C ILE A 27 -7.65 -4.70 -7.35
N THR A 28 -7.89 -5.94 -7.78
CA THR A 28 -7.50 -7.11 -6.98
C THR A 28 -5.99 -7.27 -6.95
N THR A 29 -5.46 -7.92 -5.91
CA THR A 29 -4.02 -8.23 -5.84
C THR A 29 -3.55 -9.06 -7.04
N LYS A 30 -4.44 -9.89 -7.60
CA LYS A 30 -4.18 -10.65 -8.82
C LYS A 30 -4.06 -9.73 -10.03
N ASP A 31 -5.05 -8.87 -10.25
CA ASP A 31 -5.03 -7.93 -11.39
C ASP A 31 -3.83 -6.99 -11.32
N HIS A 32 -3.43 -6.60 -10.11
CA HIS A 32 -2.27 -5.73 -9.90
C HIS A 32 -0.94 -6.45 -10.19
N LYS A 33 -0.83 -7.74 -9.84
CA LYS A 33 0.29 -8.59 -10.25
C LYS A 33 0.34 -8.78 -11.77
N ASP A 34 -0.80 -9.07 -12.39
CA ASP A 34 -0.92 -9.25 -13.83
C ASP A 34 -0.55 -7.95 -14.57
N LEU A 35 -1.01 -6.79 -14.09
CA LEU A 35 -0.67 -5.47 -14.62
C LEU A 35 0.85 -5.19 -14.59
N LYS A 36 1.54 -5.65 -13.54
CA LYS A 36 3.00 -5.48 -13.38
C LYS A 36 3.82 -6.62 -14.01
N GLY A 37 3.17 -7.62 -14.61
CA GLY A 37 3.82 -8.78 -15.23
C GLY A 37 4.47 -9.74 -14.24
N LEU A 38 4.05 -9.74 -12.97
CA LEU A 38 4.65 -10.54 -11.90
C LEU A 38 4.10 -11.97 -11.92
N LYS A 39 4.98 -12.97 -11.82
CA LYS A 39 4.59 -14.40 -11.74
C LYS A 39 4.63 -14.93 -10.32
N ASN A 40 5.82 -14.92 -9.71
CA ASN A 40 6.08 -15.47 -8.37
C ASN A 40 6.70 -14.45 -7.41
N GLU A 41 6.85 -13.20 -7.84
CA GLU A 41 7.52 -12.15 -7.09
C GLU A 41 6.57 -11.51 -6.07
N ASP A 42 7.14 -11.02 -4.95
CA ASP A 42 6.36 -10.27 -3.97
C ASP A 42 6.05 -8.90 -4.54
N MET A 43 4.76 -8.68 -4.75
CA MET A 43 4.24 -7.48 -5.34
C MET A 43 4.57 -6.21 -4.55
N ARG A 44 4.79 -6.32 -3.23
CA ARG A 44 5.26 -5.20 -2.41
C ARG A 44 6.63 -4.68 -2.85
N GLU A 45 7.52 -5.52 -3.38
CA GLU A 45 8.85 -5.09 -3.85
C GLU A 45 8.80 -4.35 -5.21
N HIS A 46 7.67 -4.43 -5.90
CA HIS A 46 7.46 -3.87 -7.23
C HIS A 46 6.51 -2.66 -7.25
N TYR A 47 6.06 -2.21 -6.08
CA TYR A 47 5.35 -0.95 -5.94
C TYR A 47 6.26 0.22 -6.29
N THR A 48 5.71 1.17 -7.05
CA THR A 48 6.30 2.50 -7.21
C THR A 48 6.32 3.23 -5.87
N THR A 49 7.09 4.31 -5.76
CA THR A 49 7.17 5.12 -4.54
C THR A 49 5.79 5.63 -4.09
N ILE A 50 4.91 6.01 -5.02
CA ILE A 50 3.56 6.46 -4.69
C ILE A 50 2.71 5.29 -4.20
N GLU A 51 2.79 4.12 -4.84
CA GLU A 51 2.07 2.94 -4.39
C GLU A 51 2.50 2.52 -2.97
N HIS A 52 3.80 2.55 -2.66
CA HIS A 52 4.31 2.33 -1.30
C HIS A 52 3.78 3.35 -0.29
N ALA A 53 3.78 4.64 -0.63
CA ALA A 53 3.26 5.67 0.27
C ALA A 53 1.78 5.47 0.58
N LEU A 54 0.98 5.11 -0.43
CA LEU A 54 -0.46 4.90 -0.29
C LEU A 54 -0.82 3.64 0.47
N ILE A 55 -0.10 2.53 0.26
CA ILE A 55 -0.34 1.31 1.02
C ILE A 55 0.06 1.51 2.48
N ASN A 56 1.21 2.16 2.75
CA ASN A 56 1.64 2.47 4.12
C ASN A 56 0.63 3.38 4.83
N LEU A 57 0.13 4.43 4.16
CA LEU A 57 -0.91 5.31 4.72
C LEU A 57 -2.16 4.51 5.11
N SER A 58 -2.54 3.53 4.29
CA SER A 58 -3.74 2.72 4.51
C SER A 58 -3.58 1.71 5.63
N GLU A 59 -2.40 1.09 5.74
CA GLU A 59 -2.03 0.18 6.83
C GLU A 59 -2.00 0.91 8.17
N VAL A 60 -1.36 2.09 8.21
CA VAL A 60 -1.35 2.94 9.40
C VAL A 60 -2.77 3.39 9.76
N ALA A 61 -3.57 3.83 8.80
CA ALA A 61 -4.96 4.23 9.07
C ALA A 61 -5.81 3.07 9.62
N ALA A 62 -5.67 1.86 9.07
CA ALA A 62 -6.37 0.68 9.56
C ALA A 62 -5.97 0.33 11.01
N HIS A 63 -4.68 0.43 11.32
CA HIS A 63 -4.17 0.25 12.68
C HIS A 63 -4.75 1.28 13.65
N GLU A 64 -4.70 2.57 13.29
CA GLU A 64 -5.25 3.64 14.13
C GLU A 64 -6.76 3.48 14.34
N PHE A 65 -7.51 3.03 13.33
CA PHE A 65 -8.93 2.72 13.51
C PHE A 65 -9.15 1.54 14.46
N THR A 66 -8.35 0.49 14.35
CA THR A 66 -8.42 -0.68 15.24
C THR A 66 -8.21 -0.28 16.70
N VAL A 67 -7.18 0.54 16.95
CA VAL A 67 -6.86 1.06 18.29
C VAL A 67 -7.96 1.99 18.79
N GLN A 68 -8.37 2.96 17.97
CA GLN A 68 -9.38 3.96 18.34
C GLN A 68 -10.76 3.34 18.63
N ARG A 69 -11.13 2.28 17.92
CA ARG A 69 -12.44 1.62 18.01
C ARG A 69 -12.45 0.44 19.00
N ASP A 70 -11.31 0.11 19.60
CA ASP A 70 -11.10 -1.09 20.43
C ASP A 70 -11.65 -2.35 19.73
N SER A 71 -11.26 -2.52 18.46
CA SER A 71 -11.75 -3.60 17.61
C SER A 71 -11.09 -4.92 17.97
N ARG A 72 -11.81 -5.78 18.68
CA ARG A 72 -11.29 -7.09 19.15
C ARG A 72 -11.73 -8.30 18.35
N SER A 73 -12.88 -8.21 17.66
CA SER A 73 -13.39 -9.29 16.81
C SER A 73 -12.86 -9.15 15.39
N PHE A 74 -12.58 -10.27 14.73
CA PHE A 74 -12.10 -10.29 13.34
C PHE A 74 -12.97 -9.44 12.39
N GLU A 75 -14.30 -9.52 12.50
CA GLU A 75 -15.23 -8.74 11.67
C GLU A 75 -15.04 -7.21 11.83
N ARG A 76 -14.73 -6.75 13.03
CA ARG A 76 -14.47 -5.32 13.30
C ARG A 76 -13.11 -4.90 12.75
N ILE A 77 -12.08 -5.71 12.99
CA ILE A 77 -10.74 -5.49 12.43
C ILE A 77 -10.80 -5.49 10.90
N GLN A 78 -11.61 -6.36 10.30
CA GLN A 78 -11.85 -6.39 8.86
C GLN A 78 -12.50 -5.09 8.37
N GLN A 79 -13.46 -4.56 9.11
CA GLN A 79 -14.07 -3.27 8.79
C GLN A 79 -13.06 -2.11 8.89
N ASP A 80 -12.17 -2.14 9.88
CA ASP A 80 -11.11 -1.14 10.06
C ASP A 80 -10.07 -1.21 8.94
N ALA A 81 -9.69 -2.41 8.51
CA ALA A 81 -8.84 -2.64 7.35
C ALA A 81 -9.47 -2.09 6.06
N ILE A 82 -10.77 -2.34 5.83
CA ILE A 82 -11.51 -1.79 4.70
C ILE A 82 -11.52 -0.25 4.75
N ASP A 83 -11.77 0.33 5.92
CA ASP A 83 -11.81 1.78 6.09
C ASP A 83 -10.44 2.43 5.93
N GLY A 84 -9.38 1.80 6.43
CA GLY A 84 -7.99 2.23 6.21
C GLY A 84 -7.63 2.22 4.72
N GLY A 85 -7.97 1.15 4.00
CA GLY A 85 -7.79 1.09 2.55
C GLY A 85 -8.57 2.17 1.79
N LYS A 86 -9.77 2.56 2.23
CA LYS A 86 -10.51 3.70 1.65
C LYS A 86 -9.80 5.05 1.86
N VAL A 87 -8.99 5.21 2.92
CA VAL A 87 -8.18 6.42 3.11
C VAL A 87 -7.14 6.53 1.99
N GLY A 88 -6.35 5.49 1.76
CA GLY A 88 -5.40 5.47 0.64
C GLY A 88 -6.09 5.56 -0.71
N GLY A 89 -7.23 4.90 -0.89
CA GLY A 89 -8.01 4.97 -2.12
C GLY A 89 -8.47 6.39 -2.46
N ARG A 90 -8.85 7.19 -1.45
CA ARG A 90 -9.18 8.61 -1.64
C ARG A 90 -7.95 9.44 -1.98
N ALA A 91 -6.83 9.21 -1.31
CA ALA A 91 -5.57 9.88 -1.62
C ALA A 91 -5.11 9.56 -3.06
N ARG A 92 -5.18 8.28 -3.47
CA ARG A 92 -4.95 7.84 -4.84
C ARG A 92 -5.83 8.58 -5.83
N ALA A 93 -7.15 8.56 -5.62
CA ALA A 93 -8.10 9.20 -6.53
C ALA A 93 -7.84 10.71 -6.67
N ASN A 94 -7.42 11.38 -5.59
CA ASN A 94 -7.02 12.78 -5.63
C ASN A 94 -5.78 12.98 -6.51
N LEU A 95 -4.72 12.17 -6.35
CA LEU A 95 -3.53 12.23 -7.20
C LEU A 95 -3.86 11.97 -8.68
N GLU A 96 -4.70 10.97 -8.95
CA GLU A 96 -5.16 10.65 -10.31
C GLU A 96 -5.96 11.79 -10.94
N SER A 97 -6.79 12.49 -10.15
CA SER A 97 -7.52 13.67 -10.64
C SER A 97 -6.61 14.84 -11.02
N GLN A 98 -5.39 14.88 -10.48
CA GLN A 98 -4.35 15.86 -10.82
C GLN A 98 -3.44 15.39 -11.97
N GLY A 99 -3.74 14.23 -12.59
CA GLY A 99 -3.03 13.71 -13.76
C GLY A 99 -1.88 12.73 -13.43
N LEU A 100 -1.68 12.36 -12.16
CA LEU A 100 -0.68 11.35 -11.79
C LEU A 100 -1.27 9.95 -11.94
N LYS A 101 -0.68 9.14 -12.83
CA LYS A 101 -1.08 7.74 -12.99
C LYS A 101 -0.45 6.89 -11.87
N VAL A 102 -1.21 6.62 -10.81
CA VAL A 102 -0.74 5.86 -9.65
C VAL A 102 -0.68 4.36 -9.94
N VAL A 103 -1.80 3.77 -10.37
CA VAL A 103 -1.84 2.35 -10.73
C VAL A 103 -1.46 2.23 -12.20
N SER A 104 -0.32 1.57 -12.45
CA SER A 104 0.21 1.42 -13.81
C SER A 104 1.02 0.14 -13.95
N GLU A 105 1.31 -0.20 -15.20
CA GLU A 105 2.23 -1.29 -15.58
C GLU A 105 3.68 -1.01 -15.17
N GLN A 106 3.99 0.20 -14.65
CA GLN A 106 5.34 0.53 -14.22
C GLN A 106 5.75 -0.36 -13.04
N ASN A 107 6.87 -1.07 -13.24
CA ASN A 107 7.50 -1.92 -12.26
C ASN A 107 8.74 -1.19 -11.69
N TYR A 108 8.77 -0.98 -10.37
CA TYR A 108 9.85 -0.25 -9.71
C TYR A 108 11.24 -0.88 -9.94
N LEU A 109 11.34 -2.22 -9.94
CA LEU A 109 12.60 -2.92 -10.19
C LEU A 109 13.08 -2.82 -11.64
N ASP A 110 12.18 -2.67 -12.61
CA ASP A 110 12.57 -2.41 -14.00
C ASP A 110 13.00 -0.96 -14.22
N THR A 111 12.38 -0.03 -13.48
CA THR A 111 12.71 1.39 -13.53
C THR A 111 14.07 1.67 -12.91
N THR A 112 14.37 1.05 -11.76
CA THR A 112 15.69 1.13 -11.10
C THR A 112 16.79 0.45 -11.92
N LYS A 113 16.54 -0.70 -12.55
CA LYS A 113 17.51 -1.32 -13.49
C LYS A 113 17.79 -0.45 -14.72
N LYS A 114 16.79 0.28 -15.23
CA LYS A 114 16.98 1.27 -16.31
C LYS A 114 17.75 2.51 -15.83
N CYS A 115 17.45 3.04 -14.64
CA CYS A 115 18.18 4.17 -14.05
C CYS A 115 19.64 3.85 -13.76
N ILE A 116 19.96 2.65 -13.26
CA ILE A 116 21.35 2.24 -13.01
C ILE A 116 22.15 2.10 -14.32
N LYS A 117 21.49 1.79 -15.45
CA LYS A 117 22.12 1.75 -16.77
C LYS A 117 22.18 3.11 -17.49
N GLY A 118 21.55 4.16 -16.97
CA GLY A 118 21.48 5.46 -17.61
C GLY A 118 21.55 6.62 -16.62
N LYS A 119 22.76 7.19 -16.44
CA LYS A 119 23.09 8.49 -15.80
C LYS A 119 23.00 8.46 -14.26
N GLN A 120 24.08 8.63 -13.48
CA GLN A 120 24.88 9.86 -13.37
C GLN A 120 24.11 11.11 -13.81
N GLN A 121 23.09 11.48 -13.04
CA GLN A 121 22.59 12.85 -12.80
C GLN A 121 21.15 12.74 -12.28
N ASP A 122 21.00 12.54 -10.98
CA ASP A 122 19.78 12.95 -10.29
C ASP A 122 20.22 13.92 -9.20
N LYS A 123 19.94 15.21 -9.41
CA LYS A 123 20.07 16.22 -8.38
C LYS A 123 18.83 16.06 -7.51
N GLY A 124 19.04 15.69 -6.25
CA GLY A 124 17.97 15.38 -5.30
C GLY A 124 16.84 16.41 -5.30
N LEU A 125 15.61 15.90 -5.26
CA LEU A 125 14.37 16.69 -5.23
C LEU A 125 14.06 17.30 -3.85
N PHE A 126 14.87 16.98 -2.84
CA PHE A 126 14.89 17.63 -1.54
C PHE A 126 16.27 18.24 -1.37
N GLY A 127 16.39 19.50 -1.78
CA GLY A 127 17.61 20.29 -1.57
C GLY A 127 17.87 20.45 -0.08
N ASP A 128 19.11 20.16 0.30
CA ASP A 128 19.71 20.59 1.54
C ASP A 128 19.58 22.12 1.67
N ASP A 129 18.58 22.59 2.39
CA ASP A 129 18.48 23.97 2.88
C ASP A 129 17.87 23.95 4.29
N VAL A 130 18.61 23.38 5.23
CA VAL A 130 18.52 23.75 6.65
C VAL A 130 19.83 24.48 6.97
N LYS A 131 19.75 25.81 6.99
CA LYS A 131 20.77 26.66 7.63
C LYS A 131 20.64 26.59 9.14
#